data_AF-A0A963RS83-F1
#
_entry.id   AF-A0A963RS83-F1
#
_cell.length_a   1.000
_cell.length_b   1.000
_cell.length_c   1.000
_cell.angle_alpha   90.00
_cell.angle_beta   90.00
_cell.angle_gamma   90.00
#
_symmetry.space_group_name_H-M   'P 1'
#
loop_
_entity.id
_entity.type
_entity.pdbx_description
1 polymer ?
#
loop_
_entity_poly.entity_id
_entity_poly.type
_entity_poly.pdbx_seq_one_letter_code
_entity_poly.pdbx_strand_id
1 'polypeptide(L)'
;PVLDRLKEALKDQVEDVRVTTRLVDSPACLVVKDAGMSMQLARMLKQAGQDVPQTRPVLEINPEHPLVKKLEGSAHFDDLAHILFDQALLAEGGLPDDPAAYVRRVNALLV
;
A
#
# COMPACT_ATOMS: atom_id res chain seq x y z
N PRO A 1 -0.91 -5.93 -17.60
CA PRO A 1 0.06 -6.45 -16.60
C PRO A 1 -0.40 -6.10 -15.19
N VAL A 2 -0.12 -6.94 -14.17
CA VAL A 2 -0.58 -6.68 -12.78
C VAL A 2 -0.13 -5.32 -12.26
N LEU A 3 1.11 -4.90 -12.56
CA LEU A 3 1.63 -3.60 -12.15
C LEU A 3 0.81 -2.42 -12.68
N ASP A 4 0.45 -2.43 -13.97
CA ASP A 4 -0.31 -1.32 -14.56
C ASP A 4 -1.72 -1.22 -13.95
N ARG A 5 -2.35 -2.37 -13.69
CA ARG A 5 -3.65 -2.40 -13.00
C ARG A 5 -3.55 -1.91 -11.57
N LEU A 6 -2.47 -2.25 -10.85
CA LEU A 6 -2.21 -1.72 -9.50
C LEU A 6 -1.99 -0.21 -9.53
N LYS A 7 -1.24 0.32 -10.52
CA LYS A 7 -1.05 1.77 -10.68
C LYS A 7 -2.37 2.49 -10.91
N GLU A 8 -3.25 1.93 -11.75
CA GLU A 8 -4.55 2.53 -12.02
C GLU A 8 -5.46 2.50 -10.78
N ALA A 9 -5.56 1.35 -10.10
CA ALA A 9 -6.40 1.20 -8.92
C ALA A 9 -5.95 2.09 -7.74
N LEU A 10 -4.64 2.36 -7.63
CA LEU A 10 -4.06 3.08 -6.51
C LEU A 10 -3.55 4.49 -6.88
N LYS A 11 -3.89 5.02 -8.05
CA LYS A 11 -3.33 6.28 -8.60
C LYS A 11 -3.40 7.49 -7.67
N ASP A 12 -4.43 7.54 -6.82
CA ASP A 12 -4.62 8.64 -5.86
C ASP A 12 -3.85 8.44 -4.55
N GLN A 13 -3.38 7.20 -4.29
CA GLN A 13 -2.70 6.81 -3.05
C GLN A 13 -1.19 6.66 -3.23
N VAL A 14 -0.73 6.25 -4.43
CA VAL A 14 0.69 5.99 -4.71
C VAL A 14 1.22 6.92 -5.79
N GLU A 15 2.51 7.22 -5.74
CA GLU A 15 3.22 7.91 -6.82
C GLU A 15 3.56 6.94 -7.95
N ASP A 16 3.96 5.71 -7.59
CA ASP A 16 4.37 4.68 -8.54
C ASP A 16 4.20 3.28 -7.92
N VAL A 17 4.20 2.24 -8.75
CA VAL A 17 4.20 0.83 -8.34
C VAL A 17 5.36 0.12 -9.02
N ARG A 18 6.19 -0.60 -8.24
CA ARG A 18 7.41 -1.25 -8.71
C ARG A 18 7.54 -2.66 -8.17
N VAL A 19 8.32 -3.49 -8.86
CA VAL A 19 8.71 -4.81 -8.35
C VAL A 19 9.92 -4.67 -7.43
N THR A 20 9.96 -5.50 -6.38
CA THR A 20 11.11 -5.63 -5.48
C THR A 20 11.41 -7.10 -5.21
N THR A 21 12.69 -7.41 -4.99
CA THR A 21 13.17 -8.74 -4.58
C THR A 21 13.63 -8.77 -3.13
N ARG A 22 13.49 -7.64 -2.41
CA ARG A 22 13.92 -7.50 -1.01
C ARG A 22 12.94 -8.11 0.00
N LEU A 23 11.70 -8.34 -0.43
CA LEU A 23 10.64 -8.86 0.42
C LEU A 23 10.60 -10.38 0.34
N VAL A 24 10.51 -11.02 1.51
CA VAL A 24 10.38 -12.49 1.62
C VAL A 24 8.93 -12.84 1.98
N ASP A 25 8.53 -12.55 3.22
CA ASP A 25 7.21 -12.92 3.73
C ASP A 25 6.13 -11.86 3.49
N SER A 26 6.52 -10.66 3.08
CA SER A 26 5.58 -9.55 2.83
C SER A 26 5.22 -9.45 1.35
N PRO A 27 3.94 -9.21 1.02
CA PRO A 27 3.51 -9.08 -0.37
C PRO A 27 3.86 -7.71 -0.97
N ALA A 28 3.99 -6.68 -0.13
CA ALA A 28 4.32 -5.33 -0.54
C ALA A 28 4.92 -4.50 0.61
N CYS A 29 5.62 -3.41 0.30
CA CYS A 29 6.02 -2.37 1.24
C CYS A 29 5.90 -0.98 0.61
N LEU A 30 5.92 0.07 1.45
CA LEU A 30 5.87 1.46 0.99
C LEU A 30 7.23 2.11 1.17
N VAL A 31 7.70 2.77 0.12
CA VAL A 31 8.94 3.54 0.15
C VAL A 31 8.69 4.98 -0.26
N VAL A 32 9.38 5.91 0.40
CA VAL A 32 9.45 7.30 -0.04
C VAL A 32 10.72 7.50 -0.87
N LYS A 33 10.68 8.34 -1.90
CA LYS A 33 11.88 8.64 -2.70
C LYS A 33 12.96 9.28 -1.84
N ASP A 34 14.22 9.07 -2.22
CA ASP A 34 15.38 9.69 -1.56
C ASP A 34 15.22 11.22 -1.50
N ALA A 35 15.48 11.81 -0.33
CA ALA A 35 15.14 13.18 0.10
C ALA A 35 13.68 13.43 0.54
N GLY A 36 12.80 12.43 0.44
CA GLY A 36 11.48 12.44 1.06
C GLY A 36 11.53 12.21 2.57
N MET A 37 10.58 12.79 3.29
CA MET A 37 10.39 12.53 4.71
C MET A 37 9.88 11.09 4.92
N SER A 38 10.49 10.35 5.84
CA SER A 38 10.01 8.99 6.17
C SER A 38 8.56 9.02 6.67
N MET A 39 7.82 7.94 6.42
CA MET A 39 6.43 7.83 6.86
C MET A 39 6.30 7.93 8.38
N GLN A 40 7.27 7.40 9.15
CA GLN A 40 7.29 7.60 10.60
C GLN A 40 7.54 9.06 11.00
N LEU A 41 8.51 9.75 10.37
CA LEU A 41 8.78 11.15 10.70
C LEU A 41 7.60 12.06 10.36
N ALA A 42 6.96 11.83 9.20
CA ALA A 42 5.74 12.53 8.80
C ALA A 42 4.63 12.42 9.85
N ARG A 43 4.45 11.24 10.46
CA ARG A 43 3.48 11.02 11.54
C ARG A 43 3.87 11.75 12.81
N MET A 44 5.13 11.67 13.23
CA MET A 44 5.60 12.37 14.43
C MET A 44 5.37 13.88 14.34
N LEU A 45 5.66 14.48 13.17
CA LEU A 45 5.41 15.90 12.93
C LEU A 45 3.92 16.24 12.91
N LYS A 46 3.06 15.42 12.29
CA LYS A 46 1.60 15.61 12.36
C LYS A 46 1.08 15.56 13.80
N GLN A 47 1.57 14.63 14.61
CA GLN A 47 1.21 14.53 16.03
C GLN A 47 1.70 15.73 16.85
N ALA A 48 2.82 16.34 16.45
CA ALA A 48 3.31 17.59 17.00
C ALA A 48 2.55 18.84 16.49
N GLY A 49 1.48 18.66 15.71
CA GLY A 49 0.67 19.75 15.16
C GLY A 49 1.33 20.52 14.01
N GLN A 50 2.38 19.96 13.40
CA GLN A 50 3.00 20.56 12.22
C GLN A 50 2.22 20.20 10.96
N ASP A 51 2.08 21.16 10.06
CA ASP A 51 1.57 20.92 8.72
C ASP A 51 2.62 20.15 7.91
N VAL A 52 2.34 18.87 7.71
CA VAL A 52 3.17 17.95 6.95
C VAL A 52 2.57 17.77 5.56
N PRO A 53 3.32 18.06 4.48
CA PRO A 53 2.86 17.79 3.12
C PRO A 53 2.50 16.31 2.95
N GLN A 54 1.36 16.02 2.31
CA GLN A 54 1.08 14.65 1.90
C GLN A 54 1.97 14.27 0.72
N THR A 55 2.88 13.33 0.95
CA THR A 55 3.69 12.71 -0.11
C THR A 55 3.12 11.32 -0.41
N ARG A 56 2.74 11.06 -1.67
CA ARG A 56 2.34 9.71 -2.09
C ARG A 56 3.59 8.81 -2.14
N PRO A 57 3.59 7.65 -1.46
CA PRO A 57 4.71 6.72 -1.51
C PRO A 57 4.76 5.95 -2.83
N VAL A 58 5.87 5.27 -3.08
CA VAL A 58 5.99 4.21 -4.08
C VAL A 58 5.64 2.87 -3.41
N LEU A 59 4.75 2.11 -4.03
CA LEU A 59 4.41 0.75 -3.59
C LEU A 59 5.35 -0.25 -4.27
N GLU A 60 6.19 -0.91 -3.48
CA GLU A 60 7.01 -2.01 -3.94
C GLU A 60 6.27 -3.34 -3.72
N ILE A 61 6.24 -4.18 -4.75
CA ILE A 61 5.48 -5.42 -4.82
C ILE A 61 6.42 -6.62 -4.91
N ASN A 62 6.13 -7.66 -4.14
CA ASN A 62 6.76 -8.97 -4.26
C ASN A 62 5.95 -9.87 -5.22
N PRO A 63 6.38 -10.06 -6.48
CA PRO A 63 5.65 -10.90 -7.44
C PRO A 63 5.65 -12.38 -7.05
N GLU A 64 6.55 -12.83 -6.18
CA GLU A 64 6.63 -14.23 -5.77
C GLU A 64 5.59 -14.58 -4.70
N HIS A 65 5.07 -13.57 -3.99
CA HIS A 65 4.15 -13.77 -2.89
C HIS A 65 2.78 -14.31 -3.36
N PRO A 66 2.19 -15.32 -2.70
CA PRO A 66 0.93 -15.94 -3.13
C PRO A 66 -0.25 -14.96 -3.30
N LEU A 67 -0.34 -13.94 -2.44
CA LEU A 67 -1.37 -12.88 -2.58
C LEU A 67 -1.24 -12.08 -3.88
N VAL A 68 0.00 -11.77 -4.30
CA VAL A 68 0.25 -11.02 -5.52
C VAL A 68 -0.03 -11.86 -6.76
N LYS A 69 0.26 -13.16 -6.70
CA LYS A 69 -0.13 -14.11 -7.76
C LYS A 69 -1.66 -14.25 -7.88
N LYS A 70 -2.39 -14.23 -6.77
CA LYS A 70 -3.86 -14.28 -6.77
C LYS A 70 -4.52 -13.03 -7.35
N LEU A 71 -3.87 -11.86 -7.23
CA LEU A 71 -4.39 -10.60 -7.80
C LEU A 71 -4.65 -10.72 -9.30
N GLU A 72 -3.73 -11.31 -10.07
CA GLU A 72 -3.76 -11.27 -11.54
C GLU A 72 -5.09 -11.77 -12.15
N GLY A 73 -5.69 -12.81 -11.57
CA GLY A 73 -6.95 -13.41 -12.04
C GLY A 73 -8.17 -13.11 -11.16
N SER A 74 -8.07 -12.25 -10.14
CA SER A 74 -9.16 -12.02 -9.21
C SER A 74 -10.24 -11.10 -9.80
N ALA A 75 -11.51 -11.47 -9.61
CA ALA A 75 -12.66 -10.60 -9.86
C ALA A 75 -12.71 -9.42 -8.86
N HIS A 76 -12.08 -9.57 -7.69
CA HIS A 76 -11.97 -8.56 -6.64
C HIS A 76 -10.63 -7.83 -6.67
N PHE A 77 -10.12 -7.55 -7.88
CA PHE A 77 -8.79 -6.96 -8.06
C PHE A 77 -8.64 -5.64 -7.28
N ASP A 78 -9.60 -4.74 -7.42
CA ASP A 78 -9.53 -3.40 -6.83
C ASP A 78 -9.55 -3.47 -5.29
N ASP A 79 -10.43 -4.30 -4.71
CA ASP A 79 -10.47 -4.52 -3.27
C ASP A 79 -9.16 -5.11 -2.74
N LEU A 80 -8.61 -6.11 -3.43
CA LEU A 80 -7.33 -6.71 -3.07
C LEU A 80 -6.16 -5.71 -3.21
N ALA A 81 -6.18 -4.85 -4.22
CA ALA A 81 -5.17 -3.82 -4.42
C ALA A 81 -5.17 -2.82 -3.25
N HIS A 82 -6.35 -2.37 -2.82
CA HIS A 82 -6.48 -1.49 -1.67
C HIS A 82 -6.10 -2.19 -0.36
N ILE A 83 -6.50 -3.46 -0.16
CA ILE A 83 -6.07 -4.24 1.00
C ILE A 83 -4.54 -4.36 1.04
N LEU A 84 -3.91 -4.65 -0.10
CA LEU A 84 -2.46 -4.77 -0.20
C LEU A 84 -1.75 -3.47 0.18
N PHE A 85 -2.26 -2.33 -0.30
CA PHE A 85 -1.74 -1.01 0.07
C PHE A 85 -1.93 -0.73 1.57
N ASP A 86 -3.13 -0.95 2.09
CA ASP A 86 -3.45 -0.70 3.50
C ASP A 86 -2.59 -1.58 4.43
N GLN A 87 -2.33 -2.83 4.05
CA GLN A 87 -1.42 -3.73 4.78
C GLN A 87 0.03 -3.24 4.77
N ALA A 88 0.52 -2.77 3.63
CA ALA A 88 1.86 -2.17 3.54
C ALA A 88 1.96 -0.91 4.41
N LEU A 89 0.92 -0.07 4.43
CA LEU A 89 0.85 1.11 5.29
C LEU A 89 0.86 0.77 6.78
N LEU A 90 0.13 -0.27 7.16
CA LEU A 90 0.09 -0.79 8.53
C LEU A 90 1.45 -1.33 8.96
N ALA A 91 2.14 -2.08 8.10
CA ALA A 91 3.48 -2.61 8.36
C ALA A 91 4.50 -1.49 8.60
N GLU A 92 4.38 -0.36 7.88
CA GLU A 92 5.22 0.83 8.06
C GLU A 92 4.79 1.72 9.25
N GLY A 93 3.91 1.23 10.13
CA GLY A 93 3.54 1.91 11.35
C GLY A 93 2.37 2.88 11.19
N GLY A 94 1.48 2.66 10.23
CA GLY A 94 0.08 2.80 10.60
C GLY A 94 -0.93 3.01 9.50
N LEU A 95 -1.68 4.10 9.55
CA LEU A 95 -3.12 3.85 9.60
C LEU A 95 -3.73 4.18 8.23
N PRO A 96 -4.61 3.32 7.68
CA PRO A 96 -5.43 3.66 6.53
C PRO A 96 -6.23 4.93 6.78
N ASP A 97 -6.50 5.71 5.73
CA ASP A 97 -7.32 6.92 5.84
C ASP A 97 -8.77 6.60 6.22
N ASP A 98 -9.30 5.46 5.74
CA ASP A 98 -10.57 4.88 6.18
C ASP A 98 -10.35 3.44 6.69
N PRO A 99 -10.05 3.26 8.00
CA PRO A 99 -9.90 1.94 8.60
C PRO A 99 -11.15 1.07 8.50
N ALA A 100 -12.34 1.67 8.46
CA ALA A 100 -13.58 0.93 8.34
C ALA A 100 -13.75 0.38 6.92
N ALA A 101 -13.34 1.11 5.88
CA ALA A 101 -13.30 0.61 4.51
C ALA A 101 -12.33 -0.56 4.37
N TYR A 102 -11.13 -0.46 4.97
CA TYR A 102 -10.18 -1.57 5.01
C TYR A 102 -10.82 -2.84 5.60
N VAL A 103 -11.42 -2.74 6.79
CA VAL A 103 -12.09 -3.88 7.45
C VAL A 103 -13.23 -4.45 6.60
N ARG A 104 -14.06 -3.59 5.98
CA ARG A 104 -15.14 -4.04 5.08
C ARG A 104 -14.59 -4.84 3.90
N ARG A 105 -13.54 -4.36 3.24
CA ARG A 105 -12.90 -5.06 2.11
C ARG A 105 -12.34 -6.42 2.53
N VAL A 106 -11.63 -6.47 3.67
CA VAL A 106 -11.09 -7.73 4.20
C VAL A 106 -12.22 -8.72 4.48
N ASN A 107 -13.27 -8.29 5.19
CA ASN A 107 -14.38 -9.17 5.53
C ASN A 107 -15.09 -9.71 4.29
N ALA A 108 -15.29 -8.88 3.26
CA ALA A 108 -15.92 -9.29 2.00
C ALA A 108 -15.14 -10.36 1.22
N LEU A 109 -13.87 -10.60 1.55
CA LEU A 109 -13.05 -11.65 0.94
C LEU A 109 -12.95 -12.92 1.80
N LEU A 110 -13.38 -12.85 3.06
CA LEU A 110 -13.33 -13.98 4.00
C LEU A 110 -14.63 -14.78 4.03
N VAL A 111 -15.74 -14.21 3.55
CA VAL A 111 -17.08 -14.82 3.49
C VAL A 111 -17.61 -14.85 2.08
#